data_AF-A0A7C6CYK3-F1
#
_entry.id   AF-A0A7C6CYK3-F1
#
_cell.length_a   1.000
_cell.length_b   1.000
_cell.length_c   1.000
_cell.angle_alpha   90.00
_cell.angle_beta   90.00
_cell.angle_gamma   90.00
#
_symmetry.space_group_name_H-M   'P 1'
#
loop_
_entity.id
_entity.type
_entity.pdbx_description
1 polymer ?
#
loop_
_entity_poly.entity_id
_entity_poly.type
_entity_poly.pdbx_seq_one_letter_code
_entity_poly.pdbx_strand_id
1 'polypeptide(L)'
;MARMRRTERNGPGLLFILVTLVVVAVVGARFLGFYPQSEEQDLGPPQDAAHEDAPPEGPAVDLTPKVLVFHSHASENYHPKDSHTSGQTPGDVVAVGQALVDKLKSLGVTAVHDTTLHDKPRYSDAFINSDRMVDAVLKEQPQIQMVLDIHRDGLQDKPENYTRAEVQGEPVAKILFVVGDKDNSRVEENLQFAQKISDGLEARYPGVSRGVRVFKSDYSGELHPNSVMILVGDWRGNTLEEAIRSAELLAEVIVPLIK
;
A
#
# COMPACT_ATOMS: atom_id res chain seq x y z
N MET A 1 15.32 17.85 -56.28
CA MET A 1 13.91 18.01 -55.84
C MET A 1 13.87 17.88 -54.32
N ALA A 2 13.32 18.89 -53.65
CA ALA A 2 13.33 19.02 -52.19
C ALA A 2 12.28 18.12 -51.51
N ARG A 3 12.65 17.50 -50.37
CA ARG A 3 11.75 16.66 -49.56
C ARG A 3 11.15 17.54 -48.45
N MET A 4 9.89 17.94 -48.60
CA MET A 4 9.13 18.68 -47.59
C MET A 4 8.89 17.81 -46.35
N ARG A 5 9.36 18.27 -45.18
CA ARG A 5 8.96 17.77 -43.86
C ARG A 5 7.59 18.37 -43.52
N ARG A 6 6.59 17.51 -43.26
CA ARG A 6 5.34 17.89 -42.61
C ARG A 6 5.57 17.87 -41.10
N THR A 7 5.45 19.01 -40.44
CA THR A 7 5.37 19.11 -38.98
C THR A 7 3.92 18.89 -38.55
N GLU A 8 3.65 17.79 -37.85
CA GLU A 8 2.41 17.63 -37.08
C GLU A 8 2.54 18.43 -35.78
N ARG A 9 1.58 19.33 -35.53
CA ARG A 9 1.42 20.02 -34.24
C ARG A 9 0.49 19.18 -33.40
N ASN A 10 1.01 18.55 -32.35
CA ASN A 10 0.20 17.89 -31.32
C ASN A 10 -0.45 18.97 -30.44
N GLY A 11 -1.71 19.27 -30.69
CA GLY A 11 -2.54 20.04 -29.76
C GLY A 11 -2.94 19.21 -28.54
N PRO A 12 -3.38 19.83 -27.43
CA PRO A 12 -3.87 19.11 -26.27
C PRO A 12 -5.06 18.22 -26.65
N GLY A 13 -5.03 16.96 -26.20
CA GLY A 13 -6.08 15.98 -26.48
C GLY A 13 -7.45 16.40 -25.94
N LEU A 14 -8.52 15.96 -26.59
CA LEU A 14 -9.92 16.34 -26.30
C LEU A 14 -10.29 16.18 -24.81
N LEU A 15 -9.77 15.15 -24.14
CA LEU A 15 -9.98 14.90 -22.72
C LEU A 15 -9.41 16.01 -21.83
N PHE A 16 -8.24 16.54 -22.19
CA PHE A 16 -7.58 17.63 -21.46
C PHE A 16 -8.38 18.93 -21.56
N ILE A 17 -8.94 19.22 -22.75
CA ILE A 17 -9.81 20.38 -22.97
C ILE A 17 -11.09 20.27 -22.13
N LEU A 18 -11.69 19.08 -22.06
CA LEU A 18 -12.96 18.85 -21.38
C LEU A 18 -12.82 18.95 -19.85
N VAL A 19 -11.76 18.38 -19.27
CA VAL A 19 -11.47 18.49 -17.83
C VAL A 19 -11.19 19.95 -17.45
N THR A 20 -10.41 20.67 -18.26
CA THR A 20 -10.09 22.08 -17.99
C THR A 20 -11.35 22.95 -18.01
N LEU A 21 -12.27 22.73 -18.96
CA LEU A 21 -13.54 23.47 -19.03
C LEU A 21 -14.45 23.22 -17.83
N VAL A 22 -14.54 21.97 -17.35
CA VAL A 22 -15.34 21.63 -16.16
C VAL A 22 -14.78 22.29 -14.91
N VAL A 23 -13.46 22.26 -14.71
CA VAL A 23 -12.82 22.90 -13.56
C VAL A 23 -13.03 24.42 -13.57
N VAL A 24 -12.88 25.07 -14.73
CA VAL A 24 -13.12 26.52 -14.87
C VAL A 24 -14.59 26.87 -14.60
N ALA A 25 -15.54 26.05 -15.07
CA ALA A 25 -16.97 26.27 -14.83
C ALA A 25 -17.36 26.13 -13.36
N VAL A 26 -16.84 25.11 -12.67
CA VAL A 26 -17.13 24.87 -11.24
C VAL A 26 -16.53 25.98 -10.36
N VAL A 27 -15.30 26.42 -10.66
CA VAL A 27 -14.66 27.53 -9.94
C VAL A 27 -15.37 28.85 -10.22
N GLY A 28 -15.79 29.09 -11.47
CA GLY A 28 -16.56 30.27 -11.86
C GLY A 28 -17.94 30.35 -11.19
N ALA A 29 -18.67 29.23 -11.12
CA ALA A 29 -19.97 29.17 -10.45
C ALA A 29 -19.87 29.45 -8.94
N ARG A 30 -18.76 29.03 -8.30
CA ARG A 30 -18.47 29.32 -6.89
C ARG A 30 -18.13 30.80 -6.66
N PHE A 31 -17.45 31.43 -7.60
CA PHE A 31 -17.09 32.86 -7.54
C PHE A 31 -18.27 33.80 -7.86
N LEU A 32 -19.22 33.35 -8.69
CA LEU A 32 -20.37 34.14 -9.13
C LEU A 32 -21.67 33.88 -8.34
N GLY A 33 -21.62 33.05 -7.29
CA GLY A 33 -22.71 32.91 -6.33
C GLY A 33 -23.98 32.23 -6.86
N PHE A 34 -23.89 31.39 -7.88
CA PHE A 34 -25.05 30.71 -8.50
C PHE A 34 -25.51 29.43 -7.79
N TYR A 35 -25.38 29.36 -6.46
CA TYR A 35 -26.04 28.30 -5.67
C TYR A 35 -27.38 28.81 -5.14
N PRO A 36 -28.48 28.03 -5.23
CA PRO A 36 -29.76 28.43 -4.68
C PRO A 36 -29.67 28.54 -3.15
N GLN A 37 -29.89 29.75 -2.63
CA GLN A 37 -30.05 30.02 -1.20
C GLN A 37 -31.41 29.48 -0.73
N SER A 38 -31.41 28.64 0.30
CA SER A 38 -32.62 28.31 1.07
C SER A 38 -33.05 29.51 1.90
N GLU A 39 -34.35 29.84 1.88
CA GLU A 39 -34.95 30.98 2.58
C GLU A 39 -34.70 30.95 4.10
N GLU A 40 -34.10 32.02 4.65
CA GLU A 40 -33.99 32.26 6.08
C GLU A 40 -35.32 32.82 6.62
N GLN A 41 -35.96 32.07 7.54
CA GLN A 41 -37.00 32.61 8.40
C GLN A 41 -36.35 33.48 9.50
N ASP A 42 -36.77 34.73 9.56
CA ASP A 42 -36.42 35.73 10.59
C ASP A 42 -36.86 35.24 11.99
N LEU A 43 -35.94 34.64 12.71
CA LEU A 43 -36.03 34.41 14.15
C LEU A 43 -35.10 35.41 14.83
N GLY A 44 -35.67 36.21 15.74
CA GLY A 44 -35.02 37.34 16.41
C GLY A 44 -33.71 37.00 17.16
N PRO A 45 -33.10 37.99 17.83
CA PRO A 45 -31.70 37.95 18.23
C PRO A 45 -31.36 36.72 19.09
N PRO A 46 -30.28 35.97 18.76
CA PRO A 46 -29.92 34.75 19.48
C PRO A 46 -29.57 35.05 20.95
N GLN A 47 -30.24 34.34 21.85
CA GLN A 47 -29.85 34.20 23.24
C GLN A 47 -28.70 33.19 23.33
N ASP A 48 -27.67 33.53 24.12
CA ASP A 48 -26.53 32.73 24.57
C ASP A 48 -26.58 31.24 24.23
N ALA A 49 -26.06 30.89 23.05
CA ALA A 49 -25.76 29.51 22.67
C ALA A 49 -24.24 29.31 22.77
N ALA A 50 -23.87 28.31 23.56
CA ALA A 50 -22.51 27.88 23.84
C ALA A 50 -21.66 27.72 22.56
N HIS A 51 -20.35 27.94 22.71
CA HIS A 51 -19.33 27.59 21.74
C HIS A 51 -19.53 26.14 21.25
N GLU A 52 -20.03 26.00 20.02
CA GLU A 52 -19.99 24.74 19.29
C GLU A 52 -18.56 24.61 18.74
N ASP A 53 -17.70 23.91 19.48
CA ASP A 53 -16.36 23.58 19.01
C ASP A 53 -16.49 22.81 17.69
N ALA A 54 -15.76 23.28 16.68
CA ALA A 54 -15.62 22.56 15.42
C ALA A 54 -15.17 21.11 15.70
N PRO A 55 -15.60 20.12 14.90
CA PRO A 55 -15.13 18.74 15.05
C PRO A 55 -13.61 18.73 15.09
N PRO A 56 -12.97 17.95 15.98
CA PRO A 56 -11.52 17.95 16.09
C PRO A 56 -10.93 17.63 14.71
N GLU A 57 -10.11 18.54 14.18
CA GLU A 57 -9.29 18.24 13.02
C GLU A 57 -8.49 16.99 13.34
N GLY A 58 -8.64 15.95 12.53
CA GLY A 58 -7.85 14.74 12.66
C GLY A 58 -6.35 15.08 12.67
N PRO A 59 -5.48 14.20 13.19
CA PRO A 59 -4.06 14.49 13.27
C PRO A 59 -3.53 14.96 11.92
N ALA A 60 -2.74 16.04 11.92
CA ALA A 60 -2.12 16.56 10.71
C ALA A 60 -1.28 15.45 10.06
N VAL A 61 -1.64 15.06 8.84
CA VAL A 61 -0.92 14.00 8.10
C VAL A 61 0.33 14.61 7.49
N ASP A 62 1.51 14.10 7.86
CA ASP A 62 2.75 14.39 7.13
C ASP A 62 2.63 13.79 5.73
N LEU A 63 2.52 14.65 4.71
CA LEU A 63 2.38 14.23 3.32
C LEU A 63 3.68 13.64 2.73
N THR A 64 4.77 13.67 3.47
CA THR A 64 6.08 13.14 3.08
C THR A 64 6.08 11.60 3.19
N PRO A 65 6.16 10.83 2.09
CA PRO A 65 6.07 9.37 2.17
C PRO A 65 7.22 8.76 2.97
N LYS A 66 6.92 7.92 3.97
CA LYS A 66 7.93 7.23 4.80
C LYS A 66 8.06 5.74 4.48
N VAL A 67 7.08 5.16 3.80
CA VAL A 67 7.01 3.73 3.51
C VAL A 67 6.75 3.55 2.02
N LEU A 68 7.43 2.59 1.40
CA LEU A 68 7.07 2.05 0.09
C LEU A 68 6.45 0.67 0.27
N VAL A 69 5.22 0.52 -0.19
CA VAL A 69 4.50 -0.76 -0.29
C VAL A 69 4.41 -1.13 -1.76
N PHE A 70 4.87 -2.32 -2.11
CA PHE A 70 4.83 -2.83 -3.48
C PHE A 70 4.62 -4.34 -3.49
N HIS A 71 4.51 -4.90 -4.69
CA HIS A 71 4.24 -6.31 -4.90
C HIS A 71 5.05 -6.82 -6.10
N SER A 72 6.13 -7.56 -5.87
CA SER A 72 6.85 -8.22 -6.96
C SER A 72 5.91 -9.18 -7.71
N HIS A 73 5.04 -9.90 -6.98
CA HIS A 73 3.97 -10.72 -7.57
C HIS A 73 2.57 -10.13 -7.33
N ALA A 74 2.31 -8.96 -7.92
CA ALA A 74 0.99 -8.29 -7.84
C ALA A 74 -0.18 -9.11 -8.42
N SER A 75 0.07 -10.22 -9.13
CA SER A 75 -1.00 -11.10 -9.64
C SER A 75 -1.64 -12.02 -8.60
N GLU A 76 -1.06 -12.15 -7.40
CA GLU A 76 -1.46 -13.13 -6.40
C GLU A 76 -2.86 -12.89 -5.80
N ASN A 77 -3.66 -13.96 -5.70
CA ASN A 77 -4.99 -13.95 -5.10
C ASN A 77 -5.09 -14.87 -3.88
N TYR A 78 -6.22 -14.74 -3.16
CA TYR A 78 -6.69 -15.68 -2.14
C TYR A 78 -7.87 -16.53 -2.67
N HIS A 79 -8.06 -17.72 -2.11
CA HIS A 79 -9.19 -18.59 -2.42
C HIS A 79 -10.52 -17.89 -2.03
N PRO A 80 -11.61 -17.99 -2.82
CA PRO A 80 -11.87 -18.95 -3.89
C PRO A 80 -11.41 -18.55 -5.30
N LYS A 81 -10.73 -17.41 -5.48
CA LYS A 81 -10.19 -17.06 -6.79
C LYS A 81 -9.04 -17.99 -7.16
N ASP A 82 -8.79 -18.13 -8.46
CA ASP A 82 -7.57 -18.76 -8.95
C ASP A 82 -6.34 -18.08 -8.33
N SER A 83 -5.32 -18.87 -8.01
CA SER A 83 -4.13 -18.44 -7.27
C SER A 83 -3.45 -17.18 -7.82
N HIS A 84 -3.58 -16.92 -9.13
CA HIS A 84 -3.09 -15.71 -9.79
C HIS A 84 -4.11 -15.20 -10.81
N THR A 85 -4.13 -13.89 -11.04
CA THR A 85 -4.90 -13.27 -12.14
C THR A 85 -4.33 -13.66 -13.51
N SER A 86 -5.21 -13.97 -14.45
CA SER A 86 -4.84 -14.28 -15.84
C SER A 86 -4.70 -13.04 -16.71
N GLY A 87 -5.32 -11.92 -16.32
CA GLY A 87 -5.37 -10.67 -17.08
C GLY A 87 -4.35 -9.61 -16.65
N GLN A 88 -4.63 -8.37 -17.05
CA GLN A 88 -3.85 -7.17 -16.72
C GLN A 88 -4.38 -6.42 -15.49
N THR A 89 -5.31 -7.05 -14.75
CA THR A 89 -5.83 -6.53 -13.49
C THR A 89 -5.06 -7.17 -12.34
N PRO A 90 -4.51 -6.40 -11.38
CA PRO A 90 -3.85 -6.96 -10.21
C PRO A 90 -4.74 -7.92 -9.41
N GLY A 91 -4.10 -8.81 -8.66
CA GLY A 91 -4.74 -9.75 -7.76
C GLY A 91 -5.10 -9.16 -6.40
N ASP A 92 -5.64 -10.01 -5.54
CA ASP A 92 -6.09 -9.63 -4.19
C ASP A 92 -4.97 -9.12 -3.29
N VAL A 93 -3.71 -9.52 -3.51
CA VAL A 93 -2.58 -9.05 -2.70
C VAL A 93 -2.43 -7.53 -2.74
N VAL A 94 -2.81 -6.88 -3.85
CA VAL A 94 -2.82 -5.42 -3.96
C VAL A 94 -3.87 -4.78 -3.04
N ALA A 95 -5.01 -5.46 -2.80
CA ALA A 95 -5.99 -4.99 -1.83
C ALA A 95 -5.47 -5.11 -0.39
N VAL A 96 -4.63 -6.12 -0.10
CA VAL A 96 -3.94 -6.24 1.19
C VAL A 96 -2.92 -5.11 1.37
N GLY A 97 -2.14 -4.80 0.33
CA GLY A 97 -1.25 -3.63 0.30
C GLY A 97 -1.99 -2.31 0.50
N GLN A 98 -3.16 -2.16 -0.15
CA GLN A 98 -4.01 -0.99 0.01
C GLN A 98 -4.51 -0.82 1.45
N ALA A 99 -4.95 -1.90 2.10
CA ALA A 99 -5.37 -1.87 3.49
C ALA A 99 -4.23 -1.45 4.44
N LEU A 100 -3.01 -1.95 4.19
CA LEU A 100 -1.81 -1.51 4.92
C LEU A 100 -1.61 0.01 4.79
N VAL A 101 -1.66 0.52 3.56
CA VAL A 101 -1.45 1.95 3.24
C VAL A 101 -2.53 2.82 3.87
N ASP A 102 -3.80 2.41 3.78
CA ASP A 102 -4.92 3.16 4.37
C ASP A 102 -4.82 3.19 5.90
N LYS A 103 -4.42 2.07 6.51
CA LYS A 103 -4.20 2.03 7.96
C LYS A 103 -3.00 2.89 8.36
N LEU A 104 -1.89 2.86 7.65
CA LEU A 104 -0.74 3.75 7.87
C LEU A 104 -1.16 5.23 7.81
N LYS A 105 -1.96 5.59 6.80
CA LYS A 105 -2.51 6.94 6.66
C LYS A 105 -3.40 7.33 7.84
N SER A 106 -4.24 6.43 8.32
CA SER A 106 -5.06 6.66 9.52
C SER A 106 -4.22 6.89 10.80
N LEU A 107 -2.99 6.38 10.81
CA LEU A 107 -2.00 6.53 11.88
C LEU A 107 -1.04 7.70 11.64
N GLY A 108 -1.29 8.56 10.64
CA GLY A 108 -0.51 9.76 10.34
C GLY A 108 0.72 9.53 9.47
N VAL A 109 0.87 8.35 8.88
CA VAL A 109 2.02 7.99 8.03
C VAL A 109 1.62 7.92 6.57
N THR A 110 2.26 8.72 5.73
CA THR A 110 2.10 8.63 4.27
C THR A 110 2.98 7.52 3.70
N ALA A 111 2.43 6.74 2.78
CA ALA A 111 3.14 5.68 2.06
C ALA A 111 2.93 5.81 0.55
N VAL A 112 3.93 5.39 -0.23
CA VAL A 112 3.79 5.12 -1.66
C VAL A 112 3.24 3.69 -1.82
N HIS A 113 2.24 3.52 -2.66
CA HIS A 113 1.70 2.21 -3.02
C HIS A 113 1.91 1.97 -4.51
N ASP A 114 2.80 1.04 -4.86
CA ASP A 114 2.96 0.59 -6.24
C ASP A 114 2.09 -0.64 -6.50
N THR A 115 1.14 -0.51 -7.41
CA THR A 115 0.17 -1.56 -7.78
C THR A 115 0.49 -2.19 -9.14
N THR A 116 1.71 -2.00 -9.64
CA THR A 116 2.11 -2.40 -11.00
C THR A 116 2.26 -3.93 -11.09
N LEU A 117 1.80 -4.53 -12.19
CA LEU A 117 2.00 -5.95 -12.48
C LEU A 117 3.44 -6.24 -12.97
N HIS A 118 4.38 -6.36 -12.04
CA HIS A 118 5.78 -6.67 -12.33
C HIS A 118 6.02 -8.10 -12.83
N ASP A 119 5.10 -9.00 -12.51
CA ASP A 119 5.12 -10.43 -12.85
C ASP A 119 4.44 -10.75 -14.20
N LYS A 120 4.22 -9.73 -15.03
CA LYS A 120 3.71 -9.85 -16.41
C LYS A 120 4.67 -9.18 -17.41
N PRO A 121 4.80 -9.72 -18.65
CA PRO A 121 4.19 -10.95 -19.15
C PRO A 121 4.87 -12.23 -18.62
N ARG A 122 6.02 -12.12 -17.95
CA ARG A 122 6.79 -13.24 -17.43
C ARG A 122 6.89 -13.16 -15.91
N TYR A 123 6.34 -14.16 -15.23
CA TYR A 123 6.37 -14.26 -13.76
C TYR A 123 7.79 -14.25 -13.19
N SER A 124 8.74 -14.85 -13.90
CA SER A 124 10.16 -14.91 -13.48
C SER A 124 10.88 -13.55 -13.50
N ASP A 125 10.30 -12.53 -14.14
CA ASP A 125 10.93 -11.20 -14.26
C ASP A 125 10.45 -10.23 -13.18
N ALA A 126 9.54 -10.69 -12.31
CA ALA A 126 8.94 -9.94 -11.22
C ALA A 126 9.94 -9.06 -10.45
N PHE A 127 10.93 -9.69 -9.81
CA PHE A 127 11.92 -9.00 -8.98
C PHE A 127 12.76 -8.00 -9.79
N ILE A 128 13.20 -8.37 -11.01
CA ILE A 128 13.99 -7.45 -11.86
C ILE A 128 13.16 -6.22 -12.24
N ASN A 129 11.85 -6.38 -12.46
CA ASN A 129 10.97 -5.28 -12.82
C ASN A 129 10.63 -4.41 -11.61
N SER A 130 10.30 -5.02 -10.47
CA SER A 130 9.99 -4.31 -9.24
C SER A 130 11.22 -3.56 -8.70
N ASP A 131 12.42 -4.14 -8.76
CA ASP A 131 13.66 -3.48 -8.34
C ASP A 131 13.91 -2.17 -9.08
N ARG A 132 13.67 -2.13 -10.40
CA ARG A 132 13.81 -0.90 -11.19
C ARG A 132 12.83 0.17 -10.74
N MET A 133 11.61 -0.22 -10.38
CA MET A 133 10.61 0.70 -9.83
C MET A 133 11.04 1.18 -8.45
N VAL A 134 11.42 0.29 -7.54
CA VAL A 134 11.88 0.62 -6.19
C VAL A 134 13.07 1.59 -6.26
N ASP A 135 14.07 1.32 -7.09
CA ASP A 135 15.23 2.19 -7.30
C ASP A 135 14.83 3.60 -7.76
N ALA A 136 13.85 3.70 -8.66
CA ALA A 136 13.36 4.99 -9.15
C ALA A 136 12.65 5.76 -8.02
N VAL A 137 11.76 5.09 -7.29
CA VAL A 137 11.04 5.69 -6.16
C VAL A 137 12.01 6.15 -5.07
N LEU A 138 13.00 5.34 -4.69
CA LEU A 138 13.97 5.70 -3.65
C LEU A 138 14.85 6.91 -4.05
N LYS A 139 15.11 7.11 -5.35
CA LYS A 139 15.81 8.30 -5.86
C LYS A 139 14.94 9.55 -5.80
N GLU A 140 13.65 9.41 -6.08
CA GLU A 140 12.68 10.53 -6.06
C GLU A 140 12.22 10.88 -4.65
N GLN A 141 12.19 9.89 -3.74
CA GLN A 141 11.64 9.98 -2.39
C GLN A 141 12.67 9.46 -1.35
N PRO A 142 13.84 10.12 -1.19
CA PRO A 142 14.94 9.65 -0.34
C PRO A 142 14.60 9.58 1.16
N GLN A 143 13.47 10.14 1.57
CA GLN A 143 12.96 10.06 2.95
C GLN A 143 12.32 8.71 3.31
N ILE A 144 12.12 7.81 2.34
CA ILE A 144 11.54 6.48 2.58
C ILE A 144 12.44 5.75 3.57
N GLN A 145 11.82 5.20 4.61
CA GLN A 145 12.49 4.52 5.70
C GLN A 145 12.24 3.01 5.69
N MET A 146 11.28 2.53 4.90
CA MET A 146 10.89 1.11 4.84
C MET A 146 10.44 0.74 3.43
N VAL A 147 10.86 -0.43 2.94
CA VAL A 147 10.47 -0.99 1.65
C VAL A 147 9.87 -2.37 1.89
N LEU A 148 8.57 -2.52 1.61
CA LEU A 148 7.78 -3.68 1.99
C LEU A 148 7.20 -4.36 0.75
N ASP A 149 7.67 -5.57 0.46
CA ASP A 149 7.14 -6.40 -0.63
C ASP A 149 6.04 -7.32 -0.10
N ILE A 150 4.79 -7.00 -0.40
CA ILE A 150 3.63 -7.71 0.18
C ILE A 150 3.21 -8.85 -0.74
N HIS A 151 3.15 -10.04 -0.17
CA HIS A 151 2.86 -11.30 -0.84
C HIS A 151 1.86 -12.15 -0.04
N ARG A 152 1.45 -13.28 -0.63
CA ARG A 152 0.80 -14.38 0.09
C ARG A 152 1.56 -15.68 -0.13
N ASP A 153 1.65 -16.52 0.89
CA ASP A 153 2.41 -17.76 0.83
C ASP A 153 1.78 -18.78 -0.14
N GLY A 154 2.63 -19.63 -0.74
CA GLY A 154 2.28 -20.63 -1.75
C GLY A 154 2.23 -22.06 -1.22
N LEU A 155 1.98 -22.22 0.09
CA LEU A 155 2.16 -23.49 0.80
C LEU A 155 1.25 -24.61 0.28
N GLN A 156 1.87 -25.77 0.04
CA GLN A 156 1.22 -27.05 -0.23
C GLN A 156 1.31 -27.96 1.02
N ASP A 157 0.40 -28.94 1.15
CA ASP A 157 0.48 -30.03 2.13
C ASP A 157 0.73 -29.61 3.59
N LYS A 158 0.01 -28.60 4.05
CA LYS A 158 0.07 -28.06 5.42
C LYS A 158 -1.14 -28.49 6.26
N PRO A 159 -1.02 -28.50 7.60
CA PRO A 159 -2.17 -28.67 8.49
C PRO A 159 -3.24 -27.59 8.28
N GLU A 160 -4.48 -27.92 8.61
CA GLU A 160 -5.56 -26.95 8.65
C GLU A 160 -5.23 -25.79 9.60
N ASN A 161 -5.64 -24.56 9.25
CA ASN A 161 -5.40 -23.35 10.04
C ASN A 161 -3.91 -23.03 10.33
N TYR A 162 -2.96 -23.64 9.61
CA TYR A 162 -1.52 -23.39 9.82
C TYR A 162 -1.15 -21.90 9.73
N THR A 163 -1.80 -21.18 8.81
CA THR A 163 -1.65 -19.75 8.51
C THR A 163 -2.77 -18.89 9.11
N ARG A 164 -3.63 -19.43 9.96
CA ARG A 164 -4.69 -18.67 10.65
C ARG A 164 -4.33 -18.45 12.13
N ALA A 165 -4.61 -17.25 12.62
CA ALA A 165 -4.59 -16.88 14.04
C ALA A 165 -5.91 -16.18 14.40
N GLU A 166 -6.07 -15.81 15.66
CA GLU A 166 -7.24 -15.08 16.16
C GLU A 166 -6.77 -13.89 16.99
N VAL A 167 -7.36 -12.72 16.73
CA VAL A 167 -7.12 -11.50 17.51
C VAL A 167 -8.49 -10.94 17.88
N GLN A 168 -8.75 -10.80 19.19
CA GLN A 168 -10.01 -10.28 19.73
C GLN A 168 -11.27 -11.02 19.22
N GLY A 169 -11.20 -12.34 19.03
CA GLY A 169 -12.33 -13.14 18.54
C GLY A 169 -12.47 -13.17 17.02
N GLU A 170 -11.65 -12.42 16.28
CA GLU A 170 -11.71 -12.33 14.82
C GLU A 170 -10.54 -13.08 14.16
N PRO A 171 -10.79 -13.87 13.10
CA PRO A 171 -9.73 -14.61 12.44
C PRO A 171 -8.85 -13.69 11.58
N VAL A 172 -7.55 -13.89 11.69
CA VAL A 172 -6.54 -13.14 10.93
C VAL A 172 -5.54 -14.11 10.29
N ALA A 173 -4.88 -13.66 9.24
CA ALA A 173 -3.78 -14.36 8.61
C ALA A 173 -2.49 -14.19 9.42
N LYS A 174 -1.73 -15.26 9.57
CA LYS A 174 -0.39 -15.19 10.14
C LYS A 174 0.59 -14.62 9.13
N ILE A 175 1.60 -13.91 9.62
CA ILE A 175 2.57 -13.18 8.80
C ILE A 175 3.95 -13.84 8.93
N LEU A 176 4.57 -14.18 7.79
CA LEU A 176 5.97 -14.60 7.72
C LEU A 176 6.82 -13.51 7.08
N PHE A 177 7.97 -13.21 7.69
CA PHE A 177 8.96 -12.31 7.12
C PHE A 177 10.08 -13.09 6.44
N VAL A 178 10.44 -12.66 5.24
CA VAL A 178 11.45 -13.32 4.43
C VAL A 178 12.55 -12.33 4.03
N VAL A 179 13.79 -12.77 4.24
CA VAL A 179 15.01 -12.05 3.82
C VAL A 179 15.79 -12.94 2.85
N GLY A 180 16.18 -12.37 1.71
CA GLY A 180 17.08 -13.02 0.75
C GLY A 180 18.55 -12.77 1.11
N ASP A 181 19.39 -13.81 1.10
CA ASP A 181 20.84 -13.70 1.37
C ASP A 181 21.71 -13.67 0.10
N LYS A 182 21.10 -13.88 -1.07
CA LYS A 182 21.84 -13.93 -2.33
C LYS A 182 22.00 -12.51 -2.86
N ASP A 183 23.24 -12.15 -3.17
CA ASP A 183 23.60 -10.83 -3.72
C ASP A 183 23.14 -9.65 -2.84
N ASN A 184 22.99 -9.89 -1.53
CA ASN A 184 22.51 -8.93 -0.54
C ASN A 184 23.57 -8.68 0.55
N SER A 185 24.31 -7.57 0.42
CA SER A 185 25.23 -7.03 1.41
C SER A 185 24.54 -6.48 2.66
N ARG A 186 23.23 -6.20 2.58
CA ARG A 186 22.38 -5.68 3.66
C ARG A 186 21.63 -6.74 4.46
N VAL A 187 21.93 -8.02 4.23
CA VAL A 187 21.20 -9.15 4.84
C VAL A 187 21.03 -9.03 6.35
N GLU A 188 22.07 -8.57 7.06
CA GLU A 188 22.03 -8.39 8.52
C GLU A 188 21.09 -7.23 8.93
N GLU A 189 21.12 -6.12 8.19
CA GLU A 189 20.24 -4.96 8.42
C GLU A 189 18.78 -5.36 8.18
N ASN A 190 18.51 -6.07 7.08
CA ASN A 190 17.19 -6.56 6.74
C ASN A 190 16.67 -7.58 7.76
N LEU A 191 17.53 -8.49 8.23
CA LEU A 191 17.18 -9.48 9.25
C LEU A 191 16.81 -8.81 10.57
N GLN A 192 17.60 -7.82 11.01
CA GLN A 192 17.29 -7.06 12.22
C GLN A 192 15.99 -6.27 12.10
N PHE A 193 15.73 -5.68 10.92
CA PHE A 193 14.47 -4.99 10.65
C PHE A 193 13.28 -5.96 10.71
N ALA A 194 13.36 -7.08 9.99
CA ALA A 194 12.33 -8.11 9.98
C ALA A 194 12.06 -8.66 11.40
N GLN A 195 13.11 -8.87 12.20
CA GLN A 195 12.98 -9.37 13.56
C GLN A 195 12.25 -8.36 14.47
N LYS A 196 12.54 -7.05 14.35
CA LYS A 196 11.83 -6.02 15.12
C LYS A 196 10.33 -6.02 14.85
N ILE A 197 9.92 -6.19 13.58
CA ILE A 197 8.50 -6.27 13.23
C ILE A 197 7.89 -7.56 13.77
N SER A 198 8.59 -8.70 13.62
CA SER A 198 8.15 -9.99 14.14
C SER A 198 7.93 -9.97 15.66
N ASP A 199 8.87 -9.41 16.40
CA ASP A 199 8.79 -9.25 17.86
C ASP A 199 7.65 -8.30 18.25
N GLY A 200 7.47 -7.20 17.51
CA GLY A 200 6.38 -6.26 17.74
C GLY A 200 4.99 -6.88 17.50
N LEU A 201 4.85 -7.71 16.47
CA LEU A 201 3.64 -8.49 16.23
C LEU A 201 3.41 -9.49 17.36
N GLU A 202 4.42 -10.24 17.79
CA GLU A 202 4.24 -11.21 18.88
C GLU A 202 3.92 -10.52 20.21
N ALA A 203 4.51 -9.36 20.49
CA ALA A 203 4.24 -8.61 21.72
C ALA A 203 2.81 -8.02 21.76
N ARG A 204 2.31 -7.52 20.62
CA ARG A 204 1.00 -6.85 20.55
C ARG A 204 -0.14 -7.80 20.18
N TYR A 205 0.14 -8.79 19.36
CA TYR A 205 -0.79 -9.76 18.77
C TYR A 205 -0.19 -11.18 18.78
N PRO A 206 -0.07 -11.81 19.97
CA PRO A 206 0.57 -13.12 20.12
C PRO A 206 0.03 -14.16 19.13
N GLY A 207 0.92 -14.87 18.45
CA GLY A 207 0.58 -15.91 17.49
C GLY A 207 0.29 -15.44 16.06
N VAL A 208 0.24 -14.13 15.78
CA VAL A 208 0.14 -13.60 14.42
C VAL A 208 1.45 -13.76 13.66
N SER A 209 2.61 -13.65 14.31
CA SER A 209 3.89 -13.83 13.64
C SER A 209 4.26 -15.30 13.46
N ARG A 210 4.74 -15.67 12.27
CA ARG A 210 5.43 -16.95 11.98
C ARG A 210 6.95 -16.83 12.11
N GLY A 211 7.45 -15.68 12.54
CA GLY A 211 8.88 -15.39 12.65
C GLY A 211 9.50 -14.89 11.35
N VAL A 212 10.84 -14.92 11.34
CA VAL A 212 11.67 -14.55 10.19
C VAL A 212 12.31 -15.80 9.58
N ARG A 213 12.46 -15.82 8.25
CA ARG A 213 13.18 -16.84 7.51
C ARG A 213 14.15 -16.21 6.52
N VAL A 214 15.35 -16.77 6.46
CA VAL A 214 16.35 -16.41 5.47
C VAL A 214 16.35 -17.47 4.37
N PHE A 215 16.30 -17.04 3.13
CA PHE A 215 16.35 -17.92 1.95
C PHE A 215 17.51 -17.53 1.05
N LYS A 216 18.07 -18.55 0.39
CA LYS A 216 19.09 -18.35 -0.64
C LYS A 216 18.49 -17.91 -1.97
N SER A 217 18.00 -16.69 -1.98
CA SER A 217 17.38 -16.03 -3.13
C SER A 217 17.65 -14.53 -3.06
N ASP A 218 17.53 -13.87 -4.19
CA ASP A 218 17.50 -12.42 -4.29
C ASP A 218 16.04 -11.97 -4.18
N TYR A 219 15.75 -11.16 -3.16
CA TYR A 219 14.42 -10.65 -2.83
C TYR A 219 14.50 -9.14 -2.56
N SER A 220 15.28 -8.41 -3.36
CA SER A 220 15.31 -6.94 -3.34
C SER A 220 15.84 -6.34 -2.02
N GLY A 221 16.54 -7.14 -1.20
CA GLY A 221 17.05 -6.73 0.10
C GLY A 221 18.16 -5.68 0.01
N GLU A 222 18.97 -5.76 -1.04
CA GLU A 222 20.11 -4.85 -1.28
C GLU A 222 19.68 -3.39 -1.47
N LEU A 223 18.43 -3.15 -1.89
CA LEU A 223 17.92 -1.83 -2.26
C LEU A 223 17.76 -0.89 -1.05
N HIS A 224 17.52 -1.43 0.15
CA HIS A 224 17.27 -0.62 1.34
C HIS A 224 17.58 -1.39 2.63
N PRO A 225 18.20 -0.78 3.67
CA PRO A 225 18.52 -1.47 4.93
C PRO A 225 17.28 -1.99 5.68
N ASN A 226 16.14 -1.33 5.51
CA ASN A 226 14.83 -1.77 6.01
C ASN A 226 13.95 -2.30 4.85
N SER A 227 14.48 -3.25 4.06
CA SER A 227 13.74 -3.96 3.01
C SER A 227 13.34 -5.35 3.52
N VAL A 228 12.10 -5.77 3.29
CA VAL A 228 11.62 -7.11 3.70
C VAL A 228 10.45 -7.59 2.83
N MET A 229 10.45 -8.88 2.49
CA MET A 229 9.29 -9.54 1.90
C MET A 229 8.37 -10.06 3.00
N ILE A 230 7.07 -9.80 2.88
CA ILE A 230 6.06 -10.09 3.89
C ILE A 230 4.99 -11.01 3.28
N LEU A 231 4.96 -12.26 3.72
CA LEU A 231 3.93 -13.21 3.31
C LEU A 231 2.76 -13.14 4.31
N VAL A 232 1.62 -12.64 3.87
CA VAL A 232 0.40 -12.53 4.67
C VAL A 232 -0.50 -13.72 4.36
N GLY A 233 -0.56 -14.69 5.27
CA GLY A 233 -1.34 -15.91 5.06
C GLY A 233 -0.87 -16.74 3.88
N ASP A 234 -1.75 -17.58 3.35
CA ASP A 234 -1.53 -18.31 2.09
C ASP A 234 -2.81 -18.40 1.24
N TRP A 235 -2.65 -18.79 -0.02
CA TRP A 235 -3.76 -18.86 -0.99
C TRP A 235 -4.98 -19.67 -0.51
N ARG A 236 -4.80 -20.83 0.14
CA ARG A 236 -5.90 -21.75 0.49
C ARG A 236 -6.29 -21.70 1.97
N GLY A 237 -5.37 -21.29 2.83
CA GLY A 237 -5.56 -21.26 4.28
C GLY A 237 -6.21 -19.98 4.78
N ASN A 238 -6.30 -18.94 3.95
CA ASN A 238 -6.87 -17.65 4.34
C ASN A 238 -7.82 -17.06 3.31
N THR A 239 -8.76 -16.25 3.79
CA THR A 239 -9.57 -15.37 2.95
C THR A 239 -8.88 -14.00 2.79
N LEU A 240 -9.31 -13.22 1.79
CA LEU A 240 -8.82 -11.85 1.61
C LEU A 240 -9.10 -10.99 2.84
N GLU A 241 -10.26 -11.14 3.47
CA GLU A 241 -10.65 -10.36 4.65
C GLU A 241 -9.71 -10.61 5.84
N GLU A 242 -9.28 -11.86 6.03
CA GLU A 242 -8.30 -12.20 7.08
C GLU A 242 -6.94 -11.57 6.81
N ALA A 243 -6.50 -11.56 5.54
CA ALA A 243 -5.25 -10.93 5.13
C ALA A 243 -5.30 -9.40 5.29
N ILE A 244 -6.41 -8.76 4.91
CA ILE A 244 -6.64 -7.33 5.11
C ILE A 244 -6.55 -6.95 6.59
N ARG A 245 -7.23 -7.69 7.47
CA ARG A 245 -7.12 -7.45 8.93
C ARG A 245 -5.68 -7.56 9.43
N SER A 246 -4.93 -8.52 8.90
CA SER A 246 -3.52 -8.72 9.29
C SER A 246 -2.63 -7.57 8.82
N ALA A 247 -2.90 -7.00 7.64
CA ALA A 247 -2.23 -5.81 7.14
C ALA A 247 -2.48 -4.58 8.04
N GLU A 248 -3.69 -4.45 8.60
CA GLU A 248 -3.99 -3.39 9.55
C GLU A 248 -3.23 -3.56 10.87
N LEU A 249 -3.14 -4.80 11.39
CA LEU A 249 -2.33 -5.11 12.58
C LEU A 249 -0.84 -4.83 12.33
N LEU A 250 -0.35 -5.16 11.13
CA LEU A 250 1.02 -4.87 10.71
C LEU A 250 1.32 -3.37 10.71
N ALA A 251 0.42 -2.52 10.18
CA ALA A 251 0.57 -1.07 10.22
C ALA A 251 0.82 -0.57 11.65
N GLU A 252 0.02 -1.04 12.62
CA GLU A 252 0.13 -0.61 14.01
C GLU A 252 1.45 -0.99 14.67
N VAL A 253 2.13 -2.02 14.16
CA VAL A 253 3.43 -2.48 14.64
C VAL A 253 4.58 -1.72 13.97
N ILE A 254 4.46 -1.37 12.69
CA ILE A 254 5.56 -0.69 11.96
C ILE A 254 5.59 0.82 12.19
N VAL A 255 4.46 1.48 12.49
CA VAL A 255 4.42 2.94 12.71
C VAL A 255 5.39 3.40 13.80
N PRO A 256 5.48 2.76 14.99
CA PRO A 256 6.45 3.12 16.02
C PRO A 256 7.93 2.97 15.61
N LEU A 257 8.22 2.27 14.50
CA LEU A 257 9.58 2.06 13.99
C LEU A 257 10.02 3.18 13.03
N ILE A 258 9.11 4.08 12.65
CA ILE A 258 9.38 5.23 11.76
C ILE A 258 9.91 6.41 12.61
N LYS A 259 10.95 7.08 12.10
CA LYS A 259 11.60 8.24 12.74
C LYS A 259 11.10 9.57 12.21
#